data_AF-A0A2V8GS71-F1
#
_entry.id   AF-A0A2V8GS71-F1
#
_cell.length_a   1.000
_cell.length_b   1.000
_cell.length_c   1.000
_cell.angle_alpha   90.00
_cell.angle_beta   90.00
_cell.angle_gamma   90.00
#
_symmetry.space_group_name_H-M   'P 1'
#
loop_
_entity.id
_entity.type
_entity.pdbx_description
1 polymer ?
#
loop_
_entity_poly.entity_id
_entity_poly.type
_entity_poly.pdbx_seq_one_letter_code
_entity_poly.pdbx_strand_id
1 'polypeptide(L)'
;MKRALLIALALVGVSAIVGYAGPNDLKDEGVGTYSDASVANQISNFTINRQMVSCGVGTFSTPPGTSGPFAMLMYATGPFRYQANHQTGIITARGRMRSITHVGGNEVEDVEHDFLAIAVDNGNTGDRFDIHFRTPFWNPANPSCTPSTEVNGWCRFGGVLVTDNSGLNQMGEITVGP
;
A
#
# COMPACT_ATOMS: atom_id res chain seq x y z
N MET A 1 -15.17 -53.50 42.90
CA MET A 1 -14.61 -53.38 41.55
C MET A 1 -15.03 -52.04 40.96
N LYS A 2 -14.03 -51.26 40.53
CA LYS A 2 -14.04 -50.19 39.50
C LYS A 2 -14.86 -48.90 39.73
N ARG A 3 -14.08 -47.85 40.02
CA ARG A 3 -14.35 -46.41 39.92
C ARG A 3 -14.70 -45.99 38.48
N ALA A 4 -15.57 -45.00 38.31
CA ALA A 4 -15.66 -44.08 37.16
C ALA A 4 -16.75 -43.04 37.47
N LEU A 5 -16.67 -41.75 37.17
CA LEU A 5 -15.61 -40.86 36.69
C LEU A 5 -16.19 -39.44 36.93
N LEU A 6 -15.49 -38.57 37.65
CA LEU A 6 -15.82 -37.15 37.78
C LEU A 6 -15.61 -36.48 36.42
N ILE A 7 -16.67 -35.92 35.83
CA ILE A 7 -16.54 -35.04 34.66
C ILE A 7 -16.31 -33.62 35.19
N ALA A 8 -15.03 -33.24 35.25
CA ALA A 8 -14.63 -31.85 35.37
C ALA A 8 -14.90 -31.17 34.02
N LEU A 9 -15.88 -30.27 33.97
CA LEU A 9 -16.02 -29.32 32.87
C LEU A 9 -14.86 -28.32 32.98
N ALA A 10 -13.79 -28.58 32.24
CA ALA A 10 -12.76 -27.59 31.97
C ALA A 10 -13.38 -26.53 31.04
N LEU A 11 -13.74 -25.38 31.63
CA LEU A 11 -13.87 -24.12 30.88
C LEU A 11 -12.49 -23.82 30.29
N VAL A 12 -12.28 -24.27 29.06
CA VAL A 12 -11.18 -23.81 28.22
C VAL A 12 -11.42 -22.32 28.03
N GLY A 13 -10.67 -21.52 28.79
CA GLY A 13 -10.57 -20.09 28.59
C GLY A 13 -10.19 -19.86 27.15
N VAL A 14 -11.12 -19.30 26.39
CA VAL A 14 -10.82 -18.64 25.13
C VAL A 14 -9.93 -17.48 25.51
N SER A 15 -8.62 -17.69 25.43
CA SER A 15 -7.64 -16.61 25.41
C SER A 15 -7.88 -15.83 24.12
N ALA A 16 -8.89 -14.97 24.13
CA ALA A 16 -8.95 -13.83 23.24
C ALA A 16 -7.75 -12.97 23.63
N ILE A 17 -6.61 -13.21 22.98
CA ILE A 17 -5.57 -12.20 22.86
C ILE A 17 -6.21 -11.14 21.97
N VAL A 18 -7.02 -10.29 22.60
CA VAL A 18 -7.36 -8.99 22.05
C VAL A 18 -6.03 -8.26 22.04
N GLY A 19 -5.33 -8.33 20.90
CA GLY A 19 -4.26 -7.39 20.61
C GLY A 19 -4.88 -6.01 20.74
N TYR A 20 -4.69 -5.40 21.91
CA TYR A 20 -5.08 -4.04 22.16
C TYR A 20 -4.15 -3.18 21.30
N ALA A 21 -4.61 -2.89 20.08
CA ALA A 21 -4.13 -1.73 19.35
C ALA A 21 -4.33 -0.53 20.29
N GLY A 22 -3.25 0.11 20.70
CA GLY A 22 -3.27 1.32 21.48
C GLY A 22 -4.12 2.40 20.78
N PRO A 23 -4.58 3.42 21.50
CA PRO A 23 -5.44 4.48 20.93
C PRO A 23 -4.80 5.31 19.80
N ASN A 24 -3.52 5.08 19.50
CA ASN A 24 -2.76 5.71 18.42
C ASN A 24 -2.21 4.69 17.41
N ASP A 25 -2.59 3.41 17.51
CA ASP A 25 -2.14 2.38 16.58
C ASP A 25 -3.02 2.39 15.33
N LEU A 26 -2.44 2.05 14.18
CA LEU A 26 -3.16 1.97 12.91
C LEU A 26 -4.27 0.91 13.02
N LYS A 27 -5.47 1.24 12.55
CA LYS A 27 -6.58 0.28 12.45
C LYS A 27 -7.34 0.44 11.14
N ASP A 28 -7.20 -0.55 10.29
CA ASP A 28 -7.68 -0.50 8.91
C ASP A 28 -7.09 0.72 8.23
N GLU A 29 -5.76 0.84 8.32
CA GLU A 29 -4.98 1.97 7.83
C GLU A 29 -3.58 1.48 7.49
N GLY A 30 -2.86 2.24 6.69
CA GLY A 30 -1.48 1.95 6.38
C GLY A 30 -0.68 3.20 6.01
N VAL A 31 0.59 3.17 6.36
CA VAL A 31 1.57 4.18 5.97
C VAL A 31 2.91 3.49 5.84
N GLY A 32 3.73 3.90 4.88
CA GLY A 32 5.04 3.31 4.79
C GLY A 32 5.87 3.78 3.62
N THR A 33 7.03 3.13 3.54
CA THR A 33 8.04 3.35 2.53
C THR A 33 8.25 2.05 1.77
N TYR A 34 8.18 2.08 0.45
CA TYR A 34 8.50 0.94 -0.41
C TYR A 34 9.53 1.34 -1.46
N SER A 35 10.20 0.34 -2.02
CA SER A 35 11.02 0.52 -3.21
C SER A 35 10.54 -0.44 -4.29
N ASP A 36 10.34 0.06 -5.50
CA ASP A 36 9.97 -0.77 -6.65
C ASP A 36 10.88 -0.49 -7.85
N ALA A 37 11.24 -1.55 -8.55
CA ALA A 37 11.92 -1.48 -9.83
C ALA A 37 10.99 -1.01 -10.96
N SER A 38 9.66 -1.04 -10.75
CA SER A 38 8.66 -0.57 -11.73
C SER A 38 8.87 0.87 -12.20
N VAL A 39 9.46 1.71 -11.35
CA VAL A 39 9.80 3.10 -11.66
C VAL A 39 11.18 3.38 -11.08
N ALA A 40 12.22 2.83 -11.71
CA ALA A 40 13.61 3.24 -11.53
C ALA A 40 14.13 3.36 -10.08
N ASN A 41 14.30 2.27 -9.34
CA ASN A 41 15.05 2.22 -8.07
C ASN A 41 14.80 3.42 -7.13
N GLN A 42 13.53 3.69 -6.82
CA GLN A 42 13.09 4.83 -6.03
C GLN A 42 12.63 4.42 -4.63
N ILE A 43 12.91 5.28 -3.65
CA ILE A 43 12.22 5.25 -2.36
C ILE A 43 10.92 6.01 -2.54
N SER A 44 9.81 5.35 -2.22
CA SER A 44 8.45 5.88 -2.37
C SER A 44 7.71 5.80 -1.05
N ASN A 45 6.79 6.74 -0.82
CA ASN A 45 5.97 6.76 0.38
C ASN A 45 4.49 6.65 0.02
N PHE A 46 3.69 6.10 0.91
CA PHE A 46 2.23 6.08 0.77
C PHE A 46 1.52 6.32 2.10
N THR A 47 0.26 6.68 2.01
CA THR A 47 -0.71 6.65 3.10
C THR A 47 -2.04 6.15 2.56
N ILE A 48 -2.71 5.27 3.30
CA ILE A 48 -4.04 4.76 2.98
C ILE A 48 -4.87 4.64 4.25
N ASN A 49 -5.90 5.49 4.36
CA ASN A 49 -6.90 5.42 5.42
C ASN A 49 -8.26 5.89 4.88
N ARG A 50 -9.27 5.98 5.73
CA ARG A 50 -10.64 6.37 5.33
C ARG A 50 -10.77 7.83 4.86
N GLN A 51 -9.79 8.67 5.16
CA GLN A 51 -9.81 10.10 4.87
C GLN A 51 -8.88 10.47 3.71
N MET A 52 -7.81 9.72 3.49
CA MET A 52 -6.78 10.04 2.52
C MET A 52 -6.15 8.78 1.93
N VAL A 53 -5.95 8.82 0.62
CA VAL A 53 -5.03 7.93 -0.11
C VAL A 53 -4.03 8.81 -0.82
N SER A 54 -2.74 8.60 -0.56
CA SER A 54 -1.67 9.32 -1.23
C SER A 54 -0.47 8.41 -1.47
N CYS A 55 0.29 8.72 -2.52
CA CYS A 55 1.61 8.15 -2.72
C CYS A 55 2.52 9.16 -3.42
N GLY A 56 3.80 9.09 -3.08
CA GLY A 56 4.84 9.94 -3.66
C GLY A 56 6.04 9.09 -4.04
N VAL A 57 6.62 9.38 -5.20
CA VAL A 57 7.76 8.66 -5.77
C VAL A 57 8.77 9.70 -6.22
N GLY A 58 10.05 9.55 -5.85
CA GLY A 58 11.09 10.50 -6.27
C GLY A 58 12.50 9.90 -6.32
N THR A 59 13.26 10.22 -7.37
CA THR A 59 14.69 9.91 -7.50
C THR A 59 15.50 11.16 -7.80
N PHE A 60 16.62 11.29 -7.08
CA PHE A 60 17.66 12.28 -7.36
C PHE A 60 18.70 11.78 -8.37
N SER A 61 18.75 10.46 -8.61
CA SER A 61 19.63 9.85 -9.62
C SER A 61 18.90 9.75 -10.96
N THR A 62 19.62 9.91 -12.06
CA THR A 62 19.09 9.67 -13.41
C THR A 62 19.00 8.15 -13.66
N PRO A 63 17.80 7.56 -13.75
CA PRO A 63 17.67 6.23 -14.36
C PRO A 63 18.39 6.18 -15.71
N PRO A 64 19.01 5.06 -16.10
CA PRO A 64 19.58 4.90 -17.44
C PRO A 64 18.53 5.27 -18.50
N GLY A 65 18.81 6.30 -19.31
CA GLY A 65 17.91 6.75 -20.37
C GLY A 65 16.96 7.90 -20.02
N THR A 66 17.06 8.51 -18.83
CA THR A 66 16.29 9.72 -18.48
C THR A 66 17.21 10.90 -18.17
N SER A 67 16.82 12.10 -18.62
CA SER A 67 17.58 13.35 -18.44
C SER A 67 17.12 14.10 -17.18
N GLY A 68 17.49 13.61 -15.99
CA GLY A 68 17.35 14.36 -14.73
C GLY A 68 16.43 13.74 -13.68
N PRO A 69 16.12 14.48 -12.59
CA PRO A 69 15.33 13.95 -11.47
C PRO A 69 13.91 13.61 -11.93
N PHE A 70 13.36 12.56 -11.35
CA PHE A 70 11.96 12.18 -11.51
C PHE A 70 11.25 12.38 -10.18
N ALA A 71 10.04 12.93 -10.22
CA ALA A 71 9.16 13.03 -9.08
C ALA A 71 7.71 12.84 -9.51
N MET A 72 6.93 12.14 -8.72
CA MET A 72 5.50 12.04 -8.88
C MET A 72 4.81 12.13 -7.52
N LEU A 73 3.76 12.93 -7.45
CA LEU A 73 2.90 13.04 -6.28
C LEU A 73 1.47 12.69 -6.69
N MET A 74 0.84 11.81 -5.93
CA MET A 74 -0.54 11.40 -6.13
C MET A 74 -1.33 11.50 -4.83
N TYR A 75 -2.53 12.06 -4.88
CA TYR A 75 -3.43 12.15 -3.73
C TYR A 75 -4.90 12.16 -4.14
N ALA A 76 -5.75 11.49 -3.36
CA ALA A 76 -7.19 11.47 -3.60
C ALA A 76 -7.77 12.88 -3.48
N THR A 77 -8.59 13.30 -4.47
CA THR A 77 -9.16 14.67 -4.53
C THR A 77 -10.62 14.77 -4.11
N GLY A 78 -11.24 13.66 -3.72
CA GLY A 78 -12.63 13.65 -3.28
C GLY A 78 -13.00 12.41 -2.48
N PRO A 79 -14.28 12.24 -2.14
CA PRO A 79 -14.76 11.03 -1.49
C PRO A 79 -14.40 9.81 -2.33
N PHE A 80 -13.79 8.82 -1.69
CA PHE A 80 -13.48 7.54 -2.30
C PHE A 80 -14.21 6.43 -1.53
N ARG A 81 -14.42 5.31 -2.20
CA ARG A 81 -14.88 4.08 -1.55
C ARG A 81 -13.71 3.45 -0.85
N TYR A 82 -13.91 3.04 0.39
CA TYR A 82 -12.89 2.42 1.23
C TYR A 82 -13.46 1.15 1.85
N GLN A 83 -12.73 0.05 1.76
CA GLN A 83 -13.12 -1.24 2.32
C GLN A 83 -11.90 -1.93 2.92
N ALA A 84 -11.99 -2.31 4.19
CA ALA A 84 -11.06 -3.23 4.82
C ALA A 84 -11.72 -4.60 4.93
N ASN A 85 -11.03 -5.62 4.44
CA ASN A 85 -11.46 -7.01 4.52
C ASN A 85 -10.59 -7.75 5.54
N HIS A 86 -11.15 -7.93 6.74
CA HIS A 86 -10.45 -8.52 7.88
C HIS A 86 -10.22 -10.03 7.73
N GLN A 87 -10.91 -10.68 6.78
CA GLN A 87 -10.67 -12.10 6.49
C GLN A 87 -9.45 -12.30 5.60
N THR A 88 -9.19 -11.37 4.69
CA THR A 88 -8.09 -11.46 3.72
C THR A 88 -6.90 -10.59 4.08
N GLY A 89 -7.01 -9.70 5.08
CA GLY A 89 -5.97 -8.72 5.40
C GLY A 89 -5.78 -7.67 4.31
N ILE A 90 -6.85 -7.31 3.58
CA ILE A 90 -6.74 -6.41 2.41
C ILE A 90 -7.57 -5.16 2.63
N ILE A 91 -6.96 -4.01 2.40
CA ILE A 91 -7.62 -2.72 2.24
C ILE A 91 -7.72 -2.41 0.76
N THR A 92 -8.90 -1.98 0.31
CA THR A 92 -9.13 -1.49 -1.04
C THR A 92 -9.75 -0.10 -0.99
N ALA A 93 -9.16 0.83 -1.73
CA ALA A 93 -9.72 2.17 -1.94
C ALA A 93 -9.88 2.47 -3.43
N ARG A 94 -11.01 3.08 -3.81
CA ARG A 94 -11.31 3.44 -5.21
C ARG A 94 -11.97 4.80 -5.29
N GLY A 95 -11.51 5.64 -6.20
CA GLY A 95 -12.09 6.97 -6.39
C GLY A 95 -11.32 7.78 -7.41
N ARG A 96 -11.30 9.11 -7.20
CA ARG A 96 -10.58 10.08 -8.01
C ARG A 96 -9.34 10.56 -7.28
N MET A 97 -8.27 10.74 -8.04
CA MET A 97 -6.97 11.16 -7.55
C MET A 97 -6.34 12.12 -8.55
N ARG A 98 -5.62 13.11 -8.03
CA ARG A 98 -4.75 13.98 -8.82
C ARG A 98 -3.34 13.42 -8.80
N SER A 99 -2.70 13.44 -9.96
CA SER A 99 -1.32 13.03 -10.15
C SER A 99 -0.55 14.12 -10.84
N ILE A 100 0.60 14.48 -10.25
CA ILE A 100 1.52 15.48 -10.76
C ILE A 100 2.85 14.76 -11.00
N THR A 101 3.34 14.76 -12.23
CA THR A 101 4.58 14.08 -12.65
C THR A 101 5.58 15.09 -13.21
N HIS A 102 6.80 15.06 -12.71
CA HIS A 102 7.93 15.84 -13.19
C HIS A 102 9.05 14.92 -13.66
N VAL A 103 9.65 15.25 -14.81
CA VAL A 103 10.80 14.55 -15.38
C VAL A 103 11.83 15.58 -15.83
N GLY A 104 13.07 15.44 -15.36
CA GLY A 104 14.13 16.38 -15.68
C GLY A 104 13.85 17.81 -15.18
N GLY A 105 13.08 17.93 -14.10
CA GLY A 105 12.64 19.21 -13.54
C GLY A 105 11.43 19.85 -14.24
N ASN A 106 10.95 19.29 -15.36
CA ASN A 106 9.78 19.80 -16.08
C ASN A 106 8.52 19.02 -15.69
N GLU A 107 7.41 19.72 -15.49
CA GLU A 107 6.09 19.09 -15.37
C GLU A 107 5.73 18.43 -16.71
N VAL A 108 5.51 17.11 -16.69
CA VAL A 108 5.08 16.34 -17.86
C VAL A 108 3.59 16.00 -17.80
N GLU A 109 3.01 16.01 -16.60
CA GLU A 109 1.59 15.72 -16.39
C GLU A 109 1.10 16.32 -15.05
N ASP A 110 -0.09 16.93 -15.07
CA ASP A 110 -0.88 17.28 -13.89
C ASP A 110 -2.36 17.05 -14.21
N VAL A 111 -2.90 15.91 -13.77
CA VAL A 111 -4.25 15.46 -14.16
C VAL A 111 -4.99 14.76 -13.03
N GLU A 112 -6.32 14.80 -13.10
CA GLU A 112 -7.18 13.93 -12.29
C GLU A 112 -7.60 12.68 -13.06
N HIS A 113 -7.55 11.53 -12.39
CA HIS A 113 -7.91 10.23 -12.97
C HIS A 113 -8.53 9.30 -11.92
N ASP A 114 -9.04 8.16 -12.40
CA ASP A 114 -9.52 7.10 -11.52
C ASP A 114 -8.33 6.34 -10.92
N PHE A 115 -8.48 5.86 -9.69
CA PHE A 115 -7.50 5.00 -9.05
C PHE A 115 -8.15 3.82 -8.33
N LEU A 116 -7.34 2.78 -8.14
CA LEU A 116 -7.57 1.65 -7.26
C LEU A 116 -6.31 1.49 -6.42
N ALA A 117 -6.38 1.73 -5.12
CA ALA A 117 -5.32 1.42 -4.19
C ALA A 117 -5.64 0.13 -3.43
N ILE A 118 -4.63 -0.72 -3.27
CA ILE A 118 -4.69 -1.99 -2.54
C ILE A 118 -3.54 -1.98 -1.53
N ALA A 119 -3.87 -2.18 -0.26
CA ALA A 119 -2.88 -2.42 0.78
C ALA A 119 -3.13 -3.82 1.37
N VAL A 120 -2.07 -4.58 1.56
CA VAL A 120 -2.10 -5.94 2.09
C VAL A 120 -1.29 -5.98 3.37
N ASP A 121 -1.94 -6.36 4.46
CA ASP A 121 -1.35 -6.69 5.75
C ASP A 121 -0.85 -8.14 5.70
N ASN A 122 0.46 -8.32 5.74
CA ASN A 122 1.13 -9.62 5.77
C ASN A 122 1.76 -9.89 7.15
N GLY A 123 1.36 -9.14 8.18
CA GLY A 123 1.89 -9.22 9.54
C GLY A 123 3.11 -8.34 9.75
N ASN A 124 4.12 -8.84 10.46
CA ASN A 124 5.24 -8.00 10.92
C ASN A 124 6.17 -7.51 9.80
N THR A 125 6.21 -8.22 8.66
CA THR A 125 7.00 -7.85 7.48
C THR A 125 6.30 -8.32 6.22
N GLY A 126 6.63 -7.69 5.09
CA GLY A 126 6.08 -8.10 3.79
C GLY A 126 4.78 -7.39 3.44
N ASP A 127 4.33 -6.45 4.25
CA ASP A 127 3.22 -5.55 3.91
C ASP A 127 3.45 -4.94 2.53
N ARG A 128 2.36 -4.75 1.80
CA ARG A 128 2.44 -4.33 0.40
C ARG A 128 1.39 -3.29 0.09
N PHE A 129 1.81 -2.24 -0.59
CA PHE A 129 0.92 -1.22 -1.12
C PHE A 129 1.06 -1.14 -2.64
N ASP A 130 -0.06 -1.15 -3.35
CA ASP A 130 -0.13 -0.91 -4.78
C ASP A 130 -1.21 0.12 -5.11
N ILE A 131 -0.88 1.04 -6.00
CA ILE A 131 -1.84 1.91 -6.66
C ILE A 131 -1.88 1.61 -8.15
N HIS A 132 -3.09 1.38 -8.62
CA HIS A 132 -3.43 1.10 -10.00
C HIS A 132 -4.16 2.30 -10.57
N PHE A 133 -3.71 2.75 -11.73
CA PHE A 133 -4.25 3.96 -12.33
C PHE A 133 -3.91 4.05 -13.81
N ARG A 134 -4.54 4.99 -14.51
CA ARG A 134 -4.19 5.33 -15.90
C ARG A 134 -4.33 6.82 -16.12
N THR A 135 -3.35 7.40 -16.77
CA THR A 135 -3.36 8.79 -17.24
C THR A 135 -2.90 8.86 -18.70
N PRO A 136 -2.96 10.04 -19.36
CA PRO A 136 -2.33 10.22 -20.67
C PRO A 136 -0.84 9.85 -20.67
N PHE A 137 -0.05 10.24 -19.67
CA PHE A 137 1.36 9.91 -19.57
C PHE A 137 1.59 8.48 -19.06
N TRP A 138 0.87 8.06 -18.00
CA TRP A 138 0.95 6.73 -17.41
C TRP A 138 -0.07 5.79 -18.02
N ASN A 139 0.34 5.13 -19.09
CA ASN A 139 -0.44 4.09 -19.73
C ASN A 139 0.51 2.96 -20.21
N PRO A 140 0.00 1.77 -20.58
CA PRO A 140 0.84 0.64 -20.99
C PRO A 140 1.74 0.85 -22.21
N ALA A 141 1.55 1.91 -23.01
CA ALA A 141 2.48 2.27 -24.08
C ALA A 141 3.72 3.02 -23.57
N ASN A 142 3.68 3.56 -22.35
CA ASN A 142 4.84 4.15 -21.69
C ASN A 142 5.74 3.02 -21.17
N PRO A 143 7.02 2.94 -21.58
CA PRO A 143 7.92 1.86 -21.15
C PRO A 143 8.22 1.86 -19.65
N SER A 144 8.00 2.98 -18.96
CA SER A 144 8.13 3.09 -17.50
C SER A 144 6.84 2.72 -16.75
N CYS A 145 5.76 2.40 -17.45
CA CYS A 145 4.55 1.87 -16.84
C CYS A 145 4.71 0.38 -16.59
N THR A 146 4.73 -0.03 -15.32
CA THR A 146 4.49 -1.45 -15.01
C THR A 146 3.00 -1.75 -15.16
N PRO A 147 2.60 -2.75 -15.98
CA PRO A 147 1.20 -3.08 -16.15
C PRO A 147 0.52 -3.48 -14.85
N SER A 148 -0.73 -3.05 -14.70
CA SER A 148 -1.60 -3.40 -13.59
C SER A 148 -2.04 -4.86 -13.66
N THR A 149 -1.96 -5.56 -12.52
CA THR A 149 -2.48 -6.92 -12.34
C THR A 149 -3.98 -6.96 -12.04
N GLU A 150 -4.55 -5.82 -11.62
CA GLU A 150 -5.92 -5.73 -11.09
C GLU A 150 -6.92 -5.12 -12.09
N VAL A 151 -6.42 -4.27 -13.00
CA VAL A 151 -7.23 -3.56 -13.98
C VAL A 151 -6.52 -3.55 -15.32
N ASN A 152 -7.08 -4.26 -16.31
CA ASN A 152 -6.48 -4.35 -17.63
C ASN A 152 -6.34 -2.95 -18.28
N GLY A 153 -5.17 -2.69 -18.85
CA GLY A 153 -4.87 -1.42 -19.51
C GLY A 153 -4.44 -0.28 -18.58
N TRP A 154 -4.28 -0.53 -17.27
CA TRP A 154 -3.78 0.43 -16.28
C TRP A 154 -2.30 0.16 -15.95
N CYS A 155 -1.65 1.14 -15.34
CA CYS A 155 -0.34 1.01 -14.70
C CYS A 155 -0.51 0.63 -13.22
N ARG A 156 0.55 0.08 -12.62
CA ARG A 156 0.70 -0.20 -11.18
C ARG A 156 1.98 0.43 -10.68
N PHE A 157 1.87 1.26 -9.66
CA PHE A 157 2.99 1.70 -8.82
C PHE A 157 2.79 1.15 -7.42
N GLY A 158 3.86 0.69 -6.78
CA GLY A 158 3.72 0.08 -5.46
C GLY A 158 4.71 -1.03 -5.22
N GLY A 159 4.79 -1.52 -4.01
CA GLY A 159 5.69 -2.60 -3.68
C GLY A 159 5.53 -3.05 -2.25
N VAL A 160 6.38 -4.02 -1.91
CA VAL A 160 6.57 -4.46 -0.53
C VAL A 160 7.28 -3.35 0.24
N LEU A 161 6.85 -3.11 1.47
CA LEU A 161 7.48 -2.11 2.33
C LEU A 161 8.95 -2.48 2.56
N VAL A 162 9.82 -1.45 2.53
CA VAL A 162 11.25 -1.59 2.79
C VAL A 162 11.46 -2.04 4.23
N THR A 163 12.40 -2.94 4.43
CA THR A 163 12.89 -3.32 5.77
C THR A 163 14.24 -2.70 6.07
N ASP A 164 14.59 -2.62 7.34
CA ASP A 164 15.95 -2.32 7.76
C ASP A 164 16.94 -3.42 7.31
N ASN A 165 18.23 -3.21 7.56
CA ASN A 165 19.28 -4.16 7.15
C ASN A 165 19.16 -5.55 7.83
N SER A 166 18.35 -5.67 8.90
CA SER A 166 18.10 -6.96 9.54
C SER A 166 16.97 -7.73 8.86
N GLY A 167 16.14 -7.06 8.05
CA GLY A 167 14.96 -7.63 7.45
C GLY A 167 13.81 -7.83 8.44
N LEU A 168 13.98 -7.44 9.71
CA LEU A 168 13.03 -7.69 10.79
C LEU A 168 12.13 -6.49 11.08
N ASN A 169 12.56 -5.28 10.72
CA ASN A 169 11.80 -4.06 10.96
C ASN A 169 11.42 -3.42 9.63
N GLN A 170 10.13 -3.39 9.31
CA GLN A 170 9.62 -2.68 8.14
C GLN A 170 9.46 -1.18 8.39
N MET A 171 9.63 -0.38 7.33
CA MET A 171 9.57 1.08 7.35
C MET A 171 8.13 1.54 7.08
N GLY A 172 7.27 1.33 8.08
CA GLY A 172 5.84 1.56 7.99
C GLY A 172 5.06 0.36 8.49
N GLU A 173 3.75 0.39 8.32
CA GLU A 173 2.85 -0.68 8.72
C GLU A 173 1.53 -0.55 7.95
N ILE A 174 0.95 -1.68 7.59
CA ILE A 174 -0.43 -1.80 7.14
C ILE A 174 -1.14 -2.70 8.15
N THR A 175 -2.15 -2.18 8.82
CA THR A 175 -2.91 -2.95 9.81
C THR A 175 -4.34 -3.12 9.33
N VAL A 176 -4.78 -4.37 9.18
CA VAL A 176 -6.18 -4.72 8.99
C VAL A 176 -6.66 -5.44 10.24
N GLY A 177 -7.29 -4.69 11.15
CA GLY A 177 -7.66 -5.21 12.46
C GLY A 177 -8.80 -6.24 12.36
N PRO A 178 -8.99 -7.11 13.36
CA PRO A 178 -10.20 -7.92 13.49
C PRO A 178 -11.46 -7.08 13.76
#